data_AF-A0A355F602-F1
#
_entry.id   AF-A0A355F602-F1
#
_cell.length_a   1.000
_cell.length_b   1.000
_cell.length_c   1.000
_cell.angle_alpha   90.00
_cell.angle_beta   90.00
_cell.angle_gamma   90.00
#
_symmetry.space_group_name_H-M   'P 1'
#
loop_
_entity.id
_entity.type
_entity.pdbx_description
1 polymer ?
#
loop_
_entity_poly.entity_id
_entity_poly.type
_entity_poly.pdbx_seq_one_letter_code
_entity_poly.pdbx_strand_id
1 'polypeptide(L)' 'IERAIRKSDLGLNPSSDGKVVRIPVPSLTEDRRKEIVKKAHDLAEHARNAVRQGRREGNDKLKKLEKDKA' A
#
# COMPACT_ATOMS: atom_id res chain seq x y z
N ILE A 1 -19.87 12.44 -1.30
CA ILE A 1 -19.13 11.61 -0.32
C ILE A 1 -19.57 10.15 -0.42
N GLU A 2 -20.86 9.84 -0.30
CA GLU A 2 -21.38 8.46 -0.36
C GLU A 2 -21.03 7.69 -1.65
N ARG A 3 -21.11 8.35 -2.83
CA ARG A 3 -20.70 7.76 -4.11
C ARG A 3 -19.19 7.50 -4.23
N ALA A 4 -18.36 8.27 -3.54
CA ALA A 4 -16.90 8.08 -3.54
C ALA A 4 -16.51 6.89 -2.66
N ILE A 5 -17.19 6.70 -1.53
CA ILE A 5 -16.98 5.57 -0.62
C ILE A 5 -17.41 4.25 -1.28
N ARG A 6 -18.53 4.23 -2.04
CA ARG A 6 -18.93 3.03 -2.81
C ARG A 6 -18.00 2.71 -3.98
N LYS A 7 -17.33 3.72 -4.56
CA LYS A 7 -16.35 3.55 -5.65
C LYS A 7 -14.95 3.21 -5.16
N SER A 8 -14.67 3.51 -3.90
CA SER A 8 -13.46 3.04 -3.25
C SER A 8 -13.69 1.56 -3.00
N ASP A 9 -12.83 0.67 -3.51
CA ASP A 9 -12.89 -0.80 -3.39
C ASP A 9 -12.73 -1.31 -1.94
N LEU A 10 -13.32 -0.61 -0.98
CA LEU A 10 -13.33 -0.93 0.44
C LEU A 10 -14.30 -2.08 0.74
N GLY A 11 -15.21 -2.43 -0.17
CA GLY A 11 -16.21 -3.49 0.04
C GLY A 11 -17.19 -3.16 1.17
N LEU A 12 -17.30 -1.88 1.52
CA LEU A 12 -18.13 -1.37 2.60
C LEU A 12 -19.37 -0.74 2.01
N ASN A 13 -20.55 -1.18 2.44
CA ASN A 13 -21.81 -0.53 2.10
C ASN A 13 -22.08 0.56 3.13
N PRO A 14 -21.84 1.86 2.81
CA PRO A 14 -22.19 2.94 3.73
C PRO A 14 -23.71 2.97 3.92
N SER A 15 -24.16 2.92 5.17
CA SER A 15 -25.54 3.23 5.54
C SER A 15 -25.58 4.72 5.89
N SER A 16 -26.41 5.48 5.19
CA SER A 16 -26.44 6.95 5.24
C SER A 16 -27.77 7.41 5.82
N ASP A 17 -27.75 8.01 7.01
CA ASP A 17 -28.93 8.60 7.69
C ASP A 17 -29.04 10.12 7.39
N GLY A 18 -28.59 10.57 6.22
CA GLY A 18 -28.72 11.96 5.74
C GLY A 18 -27.78 13.00 6.37
N LYS A 19 -27.37 12.84 7.64
CA LYS A 19 -26.34 13.68 8.31
C LYS A 19 -25.06 12.94 8.70
N VAL A 20 -25.15 11.62 8.90
CA VAL A 20 -24.03 10.79 9.36
C VAL A 20 -23.93 9.57 8.46
N VAL A 21 -22.71 9.29 7.98
CA VAL A 21 -22.41 8.09 7.18
C VAL A 21 -21.84 7.04 8.14
N ARG A 22 -22.60 5.97 8.39
CA ARG A 22 -22.14 4.84 9.19
C ARG A 22 -21.56 3.78 8.26
N ILE A 23 -20.29 3.47 8.46
CA ILE A 23 -19.57 2.47 7.69
C ILE A 23 -19.44 1.21 8.57
N PRO A 24 -20.21 0.15 8.31
CA PRO A 24 -20.06 -1.10 9.05
C PRO A 24 -18.76 -1.77 8.61
N VAL A 25 -17.75 -1.76 9.47
CA VAL A 25 -16.51 -2.51 9.23
C VAL A 25 -16.85 -4.01 9.33
N PRO A 26 -16.49 -4.85 8.34
CA PRO A 26 -16.78 -6.27 8.40
C PRO A 26 -15.99 -6.87 9.54
N SER A 27 -16.55 -7.86 10.21
CA SER A 27 -15.81 -8.60 11.24
C SER A 27 -14.53 -9.19 10.63
N LEU A 28 -13.44 -9.11 11.38
CA LEU A 28 -12.16 -9.74 11.02
C LEU A 28 -12.31 -11.26 11.18
N THR A 29 -12.90 -11.92 10.19
CA THR A 29 -12.90 -13.38 10.10
C THR A 29 -11.47 -13.90 9.93
N GLU A 30 -11.25 -15.16 10.27
CA GLU A 30 -9.91 -15.76 10.21
C GLU A 30 -9.30 -15.68 8.79
N ASP A 31 -10.13 -15.87 7.76
CA ASP A 31 -9.72 -15.75 6.36
C ASP A 31 -9.31 -14.32 5.99
N ARG A 32 -10.08 -13.32 6.47
CA ARG A 32 -9.75 -11.91 6.21
C ARG A 32 -8.45 -11.50 6.89
N ARG A 33 -8.17 -12.05 8.09
CA ARG A 33 -6.88 -11.84 8.76
C ARG A 33 -5.73 -12.46 7.96
N LYS A 34 -5.89 -13.67 7.42
CA LYS A 34 -4.88 -14.32 6.58
C LYS A 34 -4.58 -13.51 5.30
N GLU A 35 -5.60 -12.96 4.64
CA GLU A 35 -5.41 -12.07 3.49
C GLU A 35 -4.65 -10.78 3.82
N ILE A 36 -4.99 -10.15 4.95
CA ILE A 36 -4.32 -8.93 5.40
C ILE A 36 -2.85 -9.20 5.71
N VAL A 37 -2.54 -10.33 6.36
CA VAL A 37 -1.15 -10.72 6.68
C VAL A 37 -0.34 -10.95 5.40
N LYS A 38 -0.90 -11.63 4.39
CA LYS A 38 -0.23 -11.80 3.08
C LYS A 38 0.08 -10.46 2.43
N LYS A 39 -0.92 -9.58 2.33
CA LYS A 39 -0.73 -8.22 1.77
C LYS A 39 0.33 -7.41 2.51
N ALA A 40 0.33 -7.48 3.84
CA ALA A 40 1.33 -6.78 4.66
C ALA A 40 2.75 -7.32 4.42
N HIS A 41 2.88 -8.64 4.26
CA HIS A 41 4.16 -9.28 3.95
C HIS A 41 4.69 -8.83 2.58
N ASP A 42 3.85 -8.89 1.54
CA ASP A 42 4.22 -8.48 0.18
C ASP A 42 4.68 -7.01 0.16
N LEU A 43 3.94 -6.12 0.83
CA LEU A 43 4.32 -4.71 0.97
C LEU A 43 5.69 -4.54 1.65
N ALA A 44 5.96 -5.31 2.71
CA ALA A 44 7.23 -5.26 3.41
C ALA A 44 8.40 -5.79 2.56
N GLU A 45 8.18 -6.79 1.71
CA GLU A 45 9.20 -7.26 0.77
C GLU A 45 9.47 -6.26 -0.35
N HIS A 46 8.42 -5.68 -0.94
CA HIS A 46 8.55 -4.63 -1.93
C HIS A 46 9.34 -3.43 -1.40
N ALA A 47 9.03 -2.97 -0.17
CA ALA A 47 9.77 -1.88 0.47
C ALA A 47 11.26 -2.23 0.67
N ARG A 48 11.56 -3.44 1.15
CA ARG A 48 12.94 -3.90 1.33
C ARG A 48 13.71 -3.98 0.03
N ASN A 49 13.08 -4.46 -1.05
CA ASN A 49 13.68 -4.53 -2.37
C ASN A 49 13.90 -3.13 -2.96
N ALA A 50 12.94 -2.22 -2.81
CA ALA A 50 13.07 -0.83 -3.25
C ALA A 50 14.27 -0.11 -2.59
N VAL A 51 14.46 -0.28 -1.28
CA VAL A 51 15.63 0.28 -0.57
C VAL A 51 16.95 -0.28 -1.11
N ARG A 52 17.01 -1.61 -1.35
CA ARG A 52 18.21 -2.24 -1.92
C ARG A 52 18.50 -1.75 -3.33
N GLN A 53 17.46 -1.59 -4.16
CA GLN A 53 17.56 -1.09 -5.52
C GLN A 53 18.02 0.37 -5.53
N GLY A 54 17.44 1.23 -4.71
CA GLY A 54 17.87 2.62 -4.57
C GLY A 54 19.33 2.75 -4.15
N ARG A 55 19.82 1.87 -3.26
CA ARG A 55 21.24 1.82 -2.90
C ARG A 55 22.14 1.41 -4.08
N ARG A 56 21.71 0.44 -4.89
CA ARG A 56 22.47 0.05 -6.10
C ARG A 56 22.53 1.18 -7.11
N GLU A 57 21.39 1.79 -7.42
CA GLU A 57 21.32 2.91 -8.35
C GLU A 57 22.14 4.12 -7.89
N GLY A 58 22.13 4.43 -6.59
CA GLY A 58 22.97 5.46 -6.01
C GLY A 58 24.46 5.16 -6.20
N ASN A 59 24.90 3.94 -5.88
CA ASN A 59 26.29 3.52 -6.06
C ASN A 59 26.71 3.49 -7.53
N ASP A 60 25.84 3.05 -8.43
CA ASP A 60 26.13 3.01 -9.86
C ASP A 60 26.24 4.42 -10.45
N LYS A 61 25.40 5.36 -10.00
CA LYS A 61 25.52 6.78 -10.36
C LYS A 61 26.84 7.38 -9.88
N LEU A 62 27.24 7.11 -8.64
CA LEU A 62 28.52 7.58 -8.10
C LEU A 62 29.71 7.03 -8.89
N LYS A 63 29.72 5.72 -9.18
CA LYS A 63 30.78 5.10 -9.99
C LYS A 63 30.86 5.66 -11.41
N LYS A 64 29.72 5.98 -12.03
CA LYS A 64 29.70 6.64 -13.34
C LYS A 64 30.30 8.04 -13.27
N LEU A 65 29.91 8.84 -12.27
CA LEU A 65 30.45 10.18 -12.07
C LEU A 65 31.95 10.18 -11.76
N GLU A 66 32.47 9.18 -11.07
CA GLU A 66 33.92 9.02 -10.86
C GLU A 66 34.65 8.66 -12.15
N LYS A 67 34.07 7.80 -12.99
CA LYS A 67 34.66 7.43 -14.29
C LYS A 67 34.59 8.55 -15.32
N ASP A 68 33.53 9.34 -15.35
CA ASP A 68 33.37 10.46 -16.28
C ASP A 68 34.26 11.68 -15.90
N LYS A 69 34.79 11.70 -14.68
CA LYS A 69 35.74 12.73 -14.20
C LYS A 69 37.21 12.39 -14.45
N ALA A 70 37.53 11.16 -14.86
CA ALA A 70 38.88 10.71 -15.19
C ALA A 70 39.05 10.65 -16.71
#